data_AF-A0A925FDL6-F1
#
_entry.id   AF-A0A925FDL6-F1
#
_cell.length_a   1.000
_cell.length_b   1.000
_cell.length_c   1.000
_cell.angle_alpha   90.00
_cell.angle_beta   90.00
_cell.angle_gamma   90.00
#
_symmetry.space_group_name_H-M   'P 1'
#
loop_
_entity.id
_entity.type
_entity.pdbx_description
1 polymer ?
#
loop_
_entity_poly.entity_id
_entity_poly.type
_entity_poly.pdbx_seq_one_letter_code
_entity_poly.pdbx_strand_id
1 'polypeptide(L)'
;MKATYRFSQASLALFLLLATGYPIAGSAQGTQQGFVKIFDGKTLKNWEGDPTYWRVENGNLVGEITPATLLKTNSFIIWRGGEPGNFELKGEFNITTDGNSGINY
;
A
#
# COMPACT_ATOMS: atom_id res chain seq x y z
N MET A 1 -10.34 38.74 -57.76
CA MET A 1 -9.48 37.79 -58.51
C MET A 1 -9.89 36.38 -58.15
N LYS A 2 -10.15 35.53 -59.16
CA LYS A 2 -10.55 34.13 -59.02
C LYS A 2 -9.36 33.27 -58.63
N ALA A 3 -9.52 32.34 -57.70
CA ALA A 3 -8.78 31.08 -57.68
C ALA A 3 -9.55 30.05 -56.86
N THR A 4 -10.17 29.11 -57.56
CA THR A 4 -10.76 27.88 -57.02
C THR A 4 -9.69 26.80 -57.09
N TYR A 5 -9.46 26.05 -56.00
CA TYR A 5 -8.86 24.71 -56.08
C TYR A 5 -9.58 23.78 -55.09
N ARG A 6 -10.15 22.71 -55.65
CA ARG A 6 -10.55 21.48 -54.96
C ARG A 6 -9.69 20.34 -55.53
N PHE A 7 -9.48 19.28 -54.75
CA PHE A 7 -8.94 17.92 -55.01
C PHE A 7 -7.93 17.63 -53.88
N SER A 8 -7.79 16.46 -53.24
CA SER A 8 -8.50 15.18 -53.18
C SER A 8 -7.63 14.26 -52.29
N GLN A 9 -8.25 13.27 -51.64
CA GLN A 9 -7.64 12.05 -51.05
C GLN A 9 -6.78 12.23 -49.78
N ALA A 10 -7.30 11.80 -48.63
CA ALA A 10 -7.25 10.42 -48.12
C ALA A 10 -5.83 9.99 -47.74
N SER A 11 -5.57 9.88 -46.44
CA SER A 11 -4.87 8.75 -45.81
C SER A 11 -4.95 8.86 -44.29
N LEU A 12 -5.82 8.03 -43.73
CA LEU A 12 -5.89 7.71 -42.31
C LEU A 12 -4.73 6.75 -42.01
N ALA A 13 -3.68 7.22 -41.32
CA ALA A 13 -2.63 6.33 -40.80
C ALA A 13 -2.92 6.03 -39.32
N LEU A 14 -3.69 4.97 -39.09
CA LEU A 14 -3.91 4.38 -37.77
C LEU A 14 -2.70 3.49 -37.44
N PHE A 15 -1.81 3.96 -36.58
CA PHE A 15 -0.76 3.10 -36.01
C PHE A 15 -1.37 2.27 -34.87
N LEU A 16 -1.71 1.00 -35.15
CA LEU A 16 -1.95 0.01 -34.10
C LEU A 16 -0.58 -0.40 -33.52
N LEU A 17 -0.27 0.08 -32.32
CA LEU A 17 0.83 -0.47 -31.52
C LEU A 17 0.29 -1.75 -30.84
N LEU A 18 0.57 -2.91 -31.42
CA LEU A 18 0.43 -4.20 -30.74
C LEU A 18 1.54 -4.32 -29.69
N ALA A 19 1.31 -3.73 -28.51
CA ALA A 19 2.10 -4.07 -27.33
C ALA A 19 1.69 -5.49 -26.91
N THR A 20 2.48 -6.49 -27.31
CA THR A 20 2.42 -7.83 -26.74
C THR A 20 2.78 -7.71 -25.26
N GLY A 21 1.75 -7.62 -24.42
CA GLY A 21 1.90 -7.62 -22.97
C GLY A 21 2.46 -8.96 -22.53
N TYR A 22 3.79 -9.04 -22.39
CA TYR A 22 4.39 -10.07 -21.56
C TYR A 22 3.88 -9.84 -20.14
N PRO A 23 3.33 -10.86 -19.45
CA PRO A 23 3.16 -10.74 -18.01
C PRO A 23 4.53 -10.42 -17.40
N ILE A 24 4.68 -9.19 -16.92
CA ILE A 24 5.73 -8.87 -15.95
C ILE A 24 5.39 -9.74 -14.76
N ALA A 25 6.14 -10.84 -14.61
CA ALA A 25 6.09 -11.67 -13.43
C ALA A 25 6.30 -10.73 -12.25
N GLY A 26 5.22 -10.43 -11.51
CA GLY A 26 5.28 -9.65 -10.30
C GLY A 26 6.33 -10.30 -9.42
N SER A 27 7.36 -9.54 -9.07
CA SER A 27 8.42 -9.99 -8.17
C SER A 27 7.77 -10.61 -6.94
N ALA A 28 7.86 -11.93 -6.82
CA ALA A 28 7.53 -12.64 -5.59
C ALA A 28 8.44 -12.08 -4.50
N GLN A 29 7.92 -11.13 -3.72
CA GLN A 29 8.65 -10.49 -2.64
C GLN A 29 8.89 -11.54 -1.55
N GLY A 30 10.03 -12.23 -1.65
CA GLY A 30 10.60 -13.20 -0.71
C GLY A 30 9.72 -13.51 0.48
N THR A 31 8.88 -14.53 0.37
CA THR A 31 8.35 -15.22 1.53
C THR A 31 9.52 -15.99 2.12
N GLN A 32 9.98 -15.62 3.31
CA GLN A 32 10.68 -16.61 4.15
C GLN A 32 9.73 -17.82 4.20
N GLN A 33 10.22 -19.01 3.83
CA GLN A 33 9.36 -20.18 3.55
C GLN A 33 8.27 -20.33 4.63
N GLY A 34 7.00 -20.24 4.24
CA GLY A 34 5.84 -20.38 5.13
C GLY A 34 5.23 -19.09 5.71
N PHE A 35 5.89 -17.93 5.64
CA PHE A 35 5.34 -16.68 6.16
C PHE A 35 4.53 -15.91 5.11
N VAL A 36 3.37 -15.40 5.54
CA VAL A 36 2.53 -14.47 4.77
C VAL A 36 2.79 -13.04 5.24
N LYS A 37 3.10 -12.13 4.31
CA LYS A 37 3.22 -10.71 4.63
C LYS A 37 1.84 -10.11 4.82
N ILE A 38 1.55 -9.68 6.06
CA ILE A 38 0.28 -9.02 6.42
C ILE A 38 0.35 -7.49 6.32
N PHE A 39 1.55 -6.92 6.16
CA PHE A 39 1.79 -5.51 5.92
C PHE A 39 2.62 -5.35 4.64
N ASP A 40 2.16 -4.49 3.73
CA ASP A 40 2.77 -4.29 2.41
C ASP A 40 3.84 -3.19 2.38
N GLY A 41 4.04 -2.49 3.51
CA GLY A 41 4.99 -1.37 3.63
C GLY A 41 4.51 -0.08 2.97
N LYS A 42 3.28 -0.02 2.46
CA LYS A 42 2.80 1.09 1.61
C LYS A 42 1.43 1.61 2.01
N THR A 43 0.56 0.73 2.47
CA THR A 43 -0.84 1.03 2.74
C THR A 43 -1.30 0.38 4.04
N LEU A 44 -2.38 0.92 4.60
CA LEU A 44 -3.13 0.26 5.68
C LEU A 44 -4.18 -0.71 5.12
N LYS A 45 -3.92 -1.32 3.95
CA LYS A 45 -4.85 -2.32 3.40
C LYS A 45 -4.99 -3.47 4.40
N ASN A 46 -6.24 -3.77 4.75
CA ASN A 46 -6.59 -4.75 5.78
C ASN A 46 -6.13 -4.37 7.20
N TRP A 47 -5.79 -3.11 7.47
CA TRP A 47 -5.51 -2.59 8.80
C TRP A 47 -6.52 -1.49 9.14
N GLU A 48 -7.11 -1.60 10.31
CA GLU A 48 -8.11 -0.67 10.82
C GLU A 48 -7.57 0.00 12.07
N GLY A 49 -7.46 1.33 12.05
CA GLY A 49 -7.01 2.13 13.18
C GLY A 49 -7.39 3.58 12.96
N ASP A 50 -7.46 4.37 14.03
CA ASP A 50 -7.73 5.80 13.92
C ASP A 50 -6.56 6.51 13.21
N PRO A 51 -6.80 7.16 12.06
CA PRO A 51 -5.75 7.80 11.25
C PRO A 51 -5.10 9.00 11.94
N THR A 52 -5.68 9.50 13.04
CA THR A 52 -5.04 10.49 13.92
C THR A 52 -3.75 9.95 14.52
N TYR A 53 -3.70 8.63 14.77
CA TYR A 53 -2.62 7.96 15.50
C TYR A 53 -1.80 7.04 14.62
N TRP A 54 -2.43 6.42 13.62
CA TRP A 54 -1.86 5.34 12.85
C TRP A 54 -1.70 5.73 11.39
N ARG A 55 -0.49 5.53 10.85
CA ARG A 55 -0.18 5.79 9.45
C ARG A 55 0.90 4.85 8.93
N VAL A 56 1.04 4.81 7.61
CA VAL A 56 2.25 4.28 6.98
C VAL A 56 3.21 5.43 6.76
N GLU A 57 4.44 5.29 7.24
CA GLU A 57 5.50 6.26 7.05
C GLU A 57 6.83 5.54 6.83
N ASN A 58 7.54 5.90 5.76
CA ASN A 58 8.86 5.36 5.42
C ASN A 58 8.92 3.82 5.39
N GLY A 59 7.85 3.17 4.92
CA GLY A 59 7.79 1.71 4.86
C GLY A 59 7.32 1.01 6.14
N ASN A 60 6.99 1.78 7.19
CA ASN A 60 6.65 1.26 8.52
C ASN A 60 5.21 1.60 8.89
N LEU A 61 4.60 0.73 9.68
CA LEU A 61 3.38 1.03 10.41
C LEU A 61 3.77 1.85 11.65
N VAL A 62 3.36 3.11 11.72
CA VAL A 62 3.74 4.06 12.78
C VAL A 62 2.50 4.41 13.60
N GLY A 63 2.61 4.19 14.92
CA GLY A 63 1.70 4.72 15.92
C GLY A 63 2.36 5.88 16.65
N GLU A 64 1.71 7.03 16.72
CA GLU A 64 2.29 8.23 17.34
C GLU A 64 1.26 8.99 18.19
N ILE A 65 1.69 9.42 19.36
CA ILE A 65 0.96 10.35 20.23
C ILE A 65 1.78 11.63 20.30
N THR A 66 1.11 12.77 20.07
CA THR A 66 1.71 14.09 20.18
C THR A 66 1.08 14.85 21.36
N PRO A 67 1.67 15.98 21.80
CA PRO A 67 1.02 16.84 22.79
C PRO A 67 -0.38 17.32 22.38
N ALA A 68 -0.66 17.38 21.07
CA ALA A 68 -1.97 17.77 20.54
C ALA A 68 -2.99 16.62 20.47
N THR A 69 -2.52 15.36 20.55
CA THR A 69 -3.34 14.16 20.34
C THR A 69 -3.31 13.21 21.52
N LEU A 70 -3.14 13.71 22.76
CA LEU A 70 -3.07 12.85 23.95
C LEU A 70 -4.26 11.88 24.04
N LEU A 71 -3.93 10.60 24.27
CA LEU A 71 -4.92 9.54 24.44
C LEU A 71 -5.57 9.62 25.82
N LYS A 72 -6.90 9.47 25.87
CA LYS A 72 -7.65 9.24 27.11
C LYS A 72 -7.71 7.75 27.47
N THR A 73 -7.65 6.90 26.45
CA THR A 73 -7.66 5.44 26.51
C THR A 73 -6.77 4.89 25.41
N ASN A 74 -6.35 3.64 25.52
CA ASN A 74 -5.51 3.01 24.51
C ASN A 74 -6.15 3.08 23.11
N SER A 75 -5.31 3.30 22.09
CA SER A 75 -5.66 3.19 20.68
C SER A 75 -4.96 1.98 20.09
N PHE A 76 -5.61 1.31 19.14
CA PHE A 76 -5.11 0.10 18.50
C PHE A 76 -5.19 0.24 16.99
N ILE A 77 -4.28 -0.45 16.31
CA ILE A 77 -4.40 -0.77 14.89
C ILE A 77 -4.60 -2.28 14.79
N ILE A 78 -5.65 -2.69 14.08
CA ILE A 78 -6.15 -4.05 14.08
C ILE A 78 -6.07 -4.59 12.65
N TRP A 79 -5.42 -5.73 12.48
CA TRP A 79 -5.44 -6.42 11.20
C TRP A 79 -6.80 -7.09 10.99
N ARG A 80 -7.41 -6.82 9.83
CA ARG A 80 -8.74 -7.31 9.39
C ARG A 80 -8.65 -8.19 8.14
N GLY A 81 -7.47 -8.68 7.81
CA GLY A 81 -7.26 -9.52 6.64
C GLY A 81 -7.78 -10.96 6.77
N GLY A 82 -8.26 -11.34 7.96
CA GLY A 82 -8.83 -12.66 8.25
C GLY A 82 -8.91 -12.90 9.76
N GLU A 83 -9.29 -14.13 10.12
CA GLU A 83 -9.30 -14.62 11.50
C GLU A 83 -8.03 -15.46 11.76
N PRO A 84 -7.21 -15.15 12.79
CA PRO A 84 -6.03 -15.94 13.10
C PRO A 84 -6.40 -17.33 13.65
N GLY A 85 -5.71 -18.38 13.16
CA GLY A 85 -5.77 -19.73 13.71
C GLY A 85 -4.53 -20.04 14.56
N ASN A 86 -3.91 -21.20 14.39
CA ASN A 86 -2.54 -21.41 14.89
C ASN A 86 -1.57 -20.62 14.00
N PHE A 87 -0.77 -19.73 14.59
CA PHE A 87 0.14 -18.88 13.83
C PHE A 87 1.48 -18.68 14.53
N GLU A 88 2.49 -18.27 13.75
CA GLU A 88 3.72 -17.65 14.22
C GLU A 88 3.77 -16.23 13.64
N LEU A 89 3.94 -15.23 14.51
CA LEU A 89 4.08 -13.84 14.10
C LEU A 89 5.53 -13.41 14.22
N LYS A 90 6.09 -12.89 13.13
CA LYS A 90 7.44 -12.34 13.09
C LYS A 90 7.40 -10.90 12.62
N GLY A 91 8.11 -10.03 13.33
CA GLY A 91 8.23 -8.62 13.01
C GLY A 91 9.34 -7.95 13.79
N GLU A 92 9.61 -6.71 13.43
CA GLU A 92 10.53 -5.82 14.13
C GLU A 92 9.71 -4.66 14.69
N PHE A 93 10.13 -4.12 15.82
CA PHE A 93 9.51 -2.95 16.43
C PHE A 93 10.58 -1.97 16.88
N ASN A 94 10.22 -0.69 16.87
CA ASN A 94 11.02 0.37 17.46
C ASN A 94 10.09 1.23 18.33
N ILE A 95 10.48 1.43 19.58
CA ILE A 95 9.70 2.16 20.58
C ILE A 95 10.60 3.23 21.18
N THR A 96 10.05 4.41 21.40
CA THR A 96 10.76 5.52 22.05
C THR A 96 11.08 5.19 23.51
N THR A 97 12.04 5.90 24.12
CA THR A 97 12.49 5.65 25.50
C THR A 97 11.35 5.59 26.52
N ASP A 98 10.35 6.48 26.39
CA ASP A 98 9.19 6.55 27.28
C ASP A 98 7.93 5.86 26.69
N GLY A 99 8.07 5.20 25.55
CA GLY A 99 6.96 4.58 24.83
C GLY A 99 6.48 3.29 25.49
N ASN A 100 5.18 3.05 25.41
CA ASN A 100 4.55 1.79 25.81
C ASN A 100 3.67 1.29 24.67
N SER A 101 3.94 0.08 24.20
CA SER A 101 3.19 -0.57 23.13
C SER A 101 3.23 -2.08 23.32
N GLY A 102 2.43 -2.81 22.55
CA GLY A 102 2.36 -4.26 22.61
C GLY A 102 1.56 -4.84 21.45
N ILE A 103 1.72 -6.15 21.26
CA ILE A 103 0.94 -6.93 20.29
C ILE A 103 -0.07 -7.75 21.09
N ASN A 104 -1.34 -7.64 20.72
CA ASN A 104 -2.43 -8.48 21.24
C ASN A 104 -2.90 -9.42 20.14
N TYR A 105 -3.29 -10.64 20.51
CA TYR A 105 -3.78 -11.68 19.63
C TYR A 105 -4.87 -12.50 20.29
#